data_AF-A0A7V4LDX5-F1
#
_entry.id   AF-A0A7V4LDX5-F1
#
_cell.length_a   1.000
_cell.length_b   1.000
_cell.length_c   1.000
_cell.angle_alpha   90.00
_cell.angle_beta   90.00
_cell.angle_gamma   90.00
#
_symmetry.space_group_name_H-M   'P 1'
#
loop_
_entity.id
_entity.type
_entity.pdbx_description
1 polymer ?
#
loop_
_entity_poly.entity_id
_entity_poly.type
_entity_poly.pdbx_seq_one_letter_code
_entity_poly.pdbx_strand_id
1 'polypeptide(L)' 'MDKTIDLSMRVLVVDDFATMRKIVRNILKQIGFEHIAEAEDGNAALQMLKSDKYGLVVSDWN' A
#
# COMPACT_ATOMS: atom_id res chain seq x y z
N MET A 1 -17.06 7.92 -18.97
CA MET A 1 -16.36 6.67 -18.66
C MET A 1 -16.35 6.53 -17.17
N ASP A 2 -17.11 5.58 -16.65
CA ASP A 2 -17.10 5.25 -15.23
C ASP A 2 -15.70 4.68 -14.92
N LYS A 3 -14.88 5.43 -14.17
CA LYS A 3 -13.55 4.95 -13.77
C LYS A 3 -13.75 4.05 -12.55
N THR A 4 -13.96 2.78 -12.82
CA THR A 4 -13.95 1.74 -11.78
C THR A 4 -12.53 1.57 -11.24
N ILE A 5 -12.41 1.42 -9.92
CA ILE A 5 -11.15 1.12 -9.25
C ILE A 5 -10.83 -0.37 -9.48
N ASP A 6 -9.61 -0.67 -9.93
CA ASP A 6 -9.12 -2.05 -10.03
C ASP A 6 -8.63 -2.52 -8.66
N LEU A 7 -9.42 -3.37 -8.00
CA LEU A 7 -9.10 -3.92 -6.68
C LEU A 7 -8.00 -4.99 -6.70
N SER A 8 -7.60 -5.46 -7.89
CA SER A 8 -6.47 -6.38 -8.08
C SER A 8 -5.12 -5.66 -8.20
N MET A 9 -5.09 -4.32 -8.19
CA MET A 9 -3.83 -3.60 -8.23
C MET A 9 -3.03 -3.79 -6.92
N ARG A 10 -1.70 -3.79 -7.03
CA ARG A 10 -0.81 -3.86 -5.85
C ARG A 10 -0.83 -2.53 -5.11
N VAL A 11 -1.04 -2.58 -3.79
CA VAL A 11 -1.01 -1.45 -2.88
C VAL A 11 0.24 -1.54 -2.00
N LEU A 12 0.95 -0.43 -1.83
CA LEU A 12 2.06 -0.30 -0.89
C LEU A 12 1.66 0.61 0.26
N VAL A 13 1.75 0.13 1.50
CA VAL A 13 1.55 0.94 2.72
C VAL A 13 2.91 1.23 3.33
N VAL A 14 3.21 2.52 3.56
CA VAL A 14 4.48 3.01 4.09
C VAL A 14 4.22 3.80 5.36
N ASP A 15 4.76 3.34 6.48
CA ASP A 15 4.59 3.97 7.81
C ASP A 15 5.65 3.35 8.75
N ASP A 16 6.23 4.12 9.66
CA ASP A 16 7.26 3.64 10.59
C ASP A 16 6.69 2.78 11.72
N PHE A 17 5.40 2.89 12.03
CA PHE A 17 4.71 2.10 13.04
C PHE A 17 3.99 0.88 12.48
N ALA A 18 4.47 -0.30 12.86
CA ALA A 18 3.88 -1.59 12.47
C ALA A 18 2.37 -1.71 12.81
N THR A 19 1.93 -1.09 13.91
CA THR A 19 0.50 -1.05 14.29
C THR A 19 -0.32 -0.29 13.26
N MET A 20 0.17 0.85 12.77
CA MET A 20 -0.55 1.66 11.79
C MET A 20 -0.60 0.97 10.42
N ARG A 21 0.52 0.39 9.98
CA ARG A 21 0.55 -0.47 8.77
C ARG A 21 -0.51 -1.57 8.82
N LYS A 22 -0.62 -2.25 9.96
CA LYS A 22 -1.64 -3.30 10.18
C LYS A 22 -3.07 -2.77 10.12
N ILE A 23 -3.35 -1.59 10.70
CA ILE A 23 -4.67 -0.95 10.65
C ILE A 23 -5.04 -0.62 9.20
N VAL A 24 -4.16 0.09 8.49
CA VAL A 24 -4.39 0.50 7.10
C VAL A 24 -4.57 -0.72 6.18
N ARG A 25 -3.71 -1.73 6.31
CA ARG A 25 -3.84 -2.98 5.56
C ARG A 25 -5.19 -3.65 5.79
N ASN A 26 -5.68 -3.69 7.03
CA ASN A 26 -6.96 -4.32 7.34
C ASN A 26 -8.14 -3.56 6.72
N ILE A 27 -8.09 -2.22 6.71
CA ILE A 27 -9.10 -1.39 6.05
C ILE A 27 -9.08 -1.63 4.54
N LEU A 28 -7.90 -1.66 3.91
CA LEU A 28 -7.76 -1.96 2.47
C LEU A 28 -8.31 -3.34 2.11
N LYS A 29 -8.07 -4.36 2.96
CA LYS A 29 -8.67 -5.70 2.80
C LYS A 29 -10.19 -5.68 2.90
N GLN A 30 -10.76 -4.90 3.83
CA GLN A 30 -12.22 -4.75 3.95
C GLN A 30 -12.85 -4.07 2.73
N ILE A 31 -12.11 -3.17 2.06
CA ILE A 31 -12.52 -2.53 0.81
C ILE A 31 -12.44 -3.49 -0.38
N GLY A 32 -11.61 -4.55 -0.29
CA GLY A 32 -11.50 -5.60 -1.30
C GLY A 32 -10.15 -5.65 -2.03
N PHE A 33 -9.14 -4.90 -1.59
CA PHE A 33 -7.80 -5.03 -2.16
C PHE A 33 -7.15 -6.36 -1.76
N GLU A 34 -6.62 -7.08 -2.75
CA GLU A 34 -6.05 -8.42 -2.54
C GLU A 34 -4.54 -8.38 -2.30
N HIS A 35 -3.84 -7.48 -2.98
CA HIS A 35 -2.38 -7.45 -3.01
C HIS A 35 -1.82 -6.23 -2.27
N ILE A 36 -1.62 -6.36 -0.97
CA ILE A 36 -1.14 -5.28 -0.11
C ILE A 36 0.24 -5.64 0.46
N ALA A 37 1.23 -4.81 0.17
CA ALA A 37 2.57 -4.89 0.73
C ALA A 37 2.81 -3.75 1.74
N GLU A 38 3.79 -3.94 2.62
CA GLU A 38 4.14 -2.99 3.66
C GLU A 38 5.63 -2.65 3.59
N ALA A 39 5.96 -1.38 3.83
CA ALA A 39 7.32 -0.89 4.01
C ALA A 39 7.39 -0.08 5.31
N GLU A 40 8.49 -0.21 6.04
CA GLU A 40 8.70 0.47 7.32
C GLU A 40 9.28 1.88 7.19
N ASP A 41 9.79 2.24 6.01
CA ASP A 41 10.30 3.57 5.72
C ASP A 41 10.31 3.85 4.21
N GLY A 42 10.69 5.08 3.85
CA GLY A 42 10.81 5.52 2.47
C GLY A 42 11.90 4.80 1.66
N ASN A 43 12.97 4.32 2.29
CA ASN A 43 14.05 3.61 1.59
C ASN A 43 13.59 2.21 1.17
N ALA A 44 12.98 1.46 2.08
CA ALA A 44 12.36 0.18 1.81
C ALA A 44 11.26 0.32 0.75
N ALA A 45 10.39 1.33 0.89
CA ALA A 45 9.36 1.63 -0.09
C ALA A 45 9.95 1.92 -1.48
N LEU A 46 11.01 2.73 -1.56
CA LEU A 46 11.66 3.06 -2.82
C LEU A 46 12.28 1.83 -3.50
N GLN A 47 12.87 0.91 -2.74
CA GLN A 47 13.39 -0.35 -3.31
C GLN A 47 12.26 -1.23 -3.85
N MET A 48 11.15 -1.31 -3.13
CA MET A 48 9.96 -2.06 -3.58
C MET A 48 9.35 -1.44 -4.84
N LEU A 49 9.21 -0.11 -4.89
CA LEU A 49 8.71 0.63 -6.05
C LEU A 49 9.60 0.48 -7.29
N LYS A 50 10.90 0.27 -7.11
CA LYS A 50 11.83 -0.04 -8.22
C LYS A 50 11.71 -1.48 -8.72
N SER A 51 11.31 -2.40 -7.84
CA SER A 51 11.27 -3.83 -8.13
C SER A 51 9.93 -4.30 -8.69
N ASP A 52 8.84 -3.67 -8.25
CA ASP A 52 7.46 -4.05 -8.57
C ASP A 52 6.63 -2.82 -8.97
N LYS A 53 5.56 -3.07 -9.75
CA LYS A 53 4.59 -2.03 -10.09
C LYS A 53 3.47 -1.97 -9.05
N TYR A 54 3.33 -0.82 -8.42
CA TYR A 54 2.23 -0.50 -7.50
C TYR A 54 1.24 0.46 -8.16
N GLY A 55 -0.06 0.18 -7.98
CA GLY A 55 -1.14 1.04 -8.48
C GLY A 55 -1.58 2.10 -7.48
N LEU A 56 -1.29 1.88 -6.20
CA LEU A 56 -1.58 2.80 -5.10
C LEU A 56 -0.47 2.72 -4.05
N VAL A 57 -0.08 3.88 -3.53
CA VAL A 57 0.81 4.00 -2.37
C VAL A 57 0.07 4.82 -1.30
N VAL A 58 0.02 4.29 -0.09
CA VAL A 58 -0.47 4.99 1.11
C VAL A 58 0.73 5.23 2.00
N SER A 59 1.15 6.48 2.13
CA SER A 59 2.34 6.86 2.92
C SER A 59 1.92 7.73 4.08
N ASP A 60 2.49 7.48 5.25
CA ASP A 60 2.56 8.48 6.31
C ASP A 60 3.44 9.67 5.86
N TRP A 61 3.23 10.84 6.47
CA TRP A 61 3.92 12.07 6.13
C TRP A 61 5.35 12.12 6.68
N ASN A 62 5.63 11.40 7.76
CA ASN A 62 6.89 11.50 8.50
C ASN A 62 8.11 10.96 7.75
#